data_AF-A0A1Q8YBI2-F1
#
_entry.id   AF-A0A1Q8YBI2-F1
#
_cell.length_a   1.000
_cell.length_b   1.000
_cell.length_c   1.000
_cell.angle_alpha   90.00
_cell.angle_beta   90.00
_cell.angle_gamma   90.00
#
_symmetry.space_group_name_H-M   'P 1'
#
loop_
_entity.id
_entity.type
_entity.pdbx_description
1 polymer ?
#
loop_
_entity_poly.entity_id
_entity_poly.type
_entity_poly.pdbx_seq_one_letter_code
_entity_poly.pdbx_strand_id
1 'polypeptide(L)'
;MQGDCDLEAALMMVLHIGAPASPYLIARLEQAFMSYRDGLFDDLATPFGCAINQREKQREKHETHRSNVKFHVQSFSEQGYPLLNPNNYPETESAFTKTADLLKTVT
;
A
#
# COMPACT_ATOMS: atom_id res chain seq x y z
N MET A 1 31.21 6.67 22.06
CA MET A 1 30.52 6.32 20.81
C MET A 1 29.17 6.99 20.85
N GLN A 2 29.04 8.11 20.14
CA GLN A 2 27.77 8.84 20.01
C GLN A 2 27.04 8.11 18.88
N GLY A 3 26.04 7.30 19.25
CA GLY A 3 25.24 6.58 18.26
C GLY A 3 24.36 7.59 17.56
N ASP A 4 24.61 7.84 16.29
CA ASP A 4 23.74 8.66 15.45
C ASP A 4 22.37 7.97 15.39
N CYS A 5 21.40 8.55 16.08
CA CYS A 5 20.01 8.13 16.01
C CYS A 5 19.40 8.84 14.81
N ASP A 6 19.14 8.09 13.74
CA ASP A 6 18.46 8.62 12.56
C ASP A 6 17.10 9.21 12.95
N LEU A 7 16.71 10.29 12.27
CA LEU A 7 15.51 11.07 12.60
C LEU A 7 14.24 10.20 12.64
N GLU A 8 14.18 9.16 11.80
CA GLU A 8 13.14 8.13 11.82
C GLU A 8 13.12 7.35 13.13
N ALA A 9 14.28 6.87 13.60
CA ALA A 9 14.39 6.15 14.86
C ALA A 9 14.01 7.04 16.05
N ALA A 10 14.37 8.33 16.01
CA ALA A 10 13.96 9.32 17.01
C ALA A 10 12.45 9.56 17.00
N LEU A 11 11.82 9.69 15.82
CA LEU A 11 10.36 9.82 15.67
C LEU A 11 9.62 8.59 16.18
N MET A 12 10.08 7.40 15.81
CA MET A 12 9.48 6.14 16.25
C MET A 12 9.64 5.92 17.76
N MET A 13 10.78 6.30 18.35
CA MET A 13 10.95 6.28 19.81
C MET A 13 9.99 7.24 20.52
N VAL A 14 9.81 8.46 20.00
CA VAL A 14 8.87 9.45 20.55
C VAL A 14 7.42 8.93 20.49
N LEU A 15 7.01 8.35 19.36
CA LEU A 15 5.66 7.79 19.17
C LEU A 15 5.41 6.53 20.00
N HIS A 16 6.42 5.65 20.12
CA HIS A 16 6.29 4.38 20.84
C HIS A 16 6.36 4.53 22.36
N ILE A 17 7.19 5.45 22.86
CA ILE A 17 7.44 5.64 24.30
C ILE A 17 6.49 6.72 24.87
N GLY A 18 5.79 7.47 24.01
CA GLY A 18 4.96 8.61 24.42
C GLY A 18 5.79 9.77 24.99
N ALA A 19 7.07 9.83 24.64
CA ALA A 19 7.96 10.88 25.10
C ALA A 19 7.60 12.22 24.44
N PRO A 20 7.76 13.35 25.12
CA PRO A 20 7.52 14.66 24.51
C PRO A 20 8.50 14.88 23.35
N ALA A 21 7.97 15.16 22.15
CA ALA A 21 8.76 15.52 20.98
C ALA A 21 9.53 16.83 21.25
N SER A 22 10.79 16.90 20.83
CA SER A 22 11.54 18.16 20.94
C SER A 22 10.93 19.23 20.02
N PRO A 23 11.03 20.53 20.37
CA PRO A 23 10.51 21.61 19.51
C PRO A 23 11.08 21.57 18.08
N TYR A 24 12.33 21.13 17.92
CA TYR A 24 12.96 20.93 16.62
C TYR A 24 12.24 19.85 15.80
N LEU A 25 11.87 18.73 16.41
CA LEU A 25 11.17 17.64 15.76
C LEU A 25 9.75 18.06 15.33
N ILE A 26 9.06 18.82 16.18
CA ILE A 26 7.73 19.39 15.89
C ILE A 26 7.81 20.33 14.68
N ALA A 27 8.75 21.26 14.66
CA ALA A 27 8.92 22.19 13.54
C ALA A 27 9.24 21.45 12.21
N ARG A 28 10.04 20.38 12.27
CA ARG A 28 10.35 19.55 11.09
C ARG A 28 9.14 18.78 10.58
N LEU A 29 8.30 18.25 11.48
CA LEU A 29 7.02 17.62 11.13
C LEU A 29 6.07 18.63 10.48
N GLU A 30 5.88 19.79 11.09
CA GLU A 30 5.00 20.84 10.55
C GLU A 30 5.44 21.28 9.15
N GLN A 31 6.75 21.48 8.95
CA GLN A 31 7.31 21.80 7.64
C GLN A 31 7.08 20.68 6.61
N ALA A 32 7.24 19.41 7.01
CA ALA A 32 6.95 18.27 6.14
C ALA A 32 5.46 18.21 5.75
N PHE A 33 4.54 18.45 6.70
CA PHE A 33 3.11 18.49 6.41
C PHE A 33 2.74 19.62 5.44
N MET A 34 3.29 20.82 5.65
CA MET A 34 3.07 21.95 4.74
C MET A 34 3.59 21.62 3.34
N SER A 35 4.80 21.07 3.25
CA SER A 35 5.42 20.78 1.96
C SER A 35 4.71 19.66 1.20
N TYR A 36 4.16 18.66 1.90
CA TYR A 36 3.30 17.64 1.31
C TYR A 36 2.01 18.23 0.75
N ARG A 37 1.33 19.07 1.54
CA ARG A 37 0.10 19.76 1.12
C ARG A 37 0.32 20.63 -0.10
N ASP A 38 1.49 21.27 -0.18
CA ASP A 38 1.88 22.12 -1.30
C ASP A 38 2.37 21.29 -2.52
N GLY A 39 2.34 19.96 -2.44
CA GLY A 39 2.65 19.04 -3.54
C GLY A 39 4.13 18.91 -3.86
N LEU A 40 5.03 19.30 -2.95
CA LEU A 40 6.48 19.26 -3.17
C LEU A 40 7.04 17.82 -3.20
N PHE A 41 6.31 16.84 -2.67
CA PHE A 41 6.65 15.41 -2.73
C PHE A 41 5.40 14.54 -2.55
N ASP A 42 5.44 13.34 -3.12
CA ASP A 42 4.28 12.44 -3.21
C ASP A 42 3.93 11.71 -1.89
N ASP A 43 4.80 11.79 -0.89
CA ASP A 43 4.69 11.03 0.36
C ASP A 43 5.27 11.79 1.55
N LEU A 44 4.51 11.89 2.63
CA LEU A 44 4.91 12.47 3.91
C LEU A 44 6.17 11.83 4.50
N ALA A 45 6.51 10.60 4.10
CA ALA A 45 7.74 9.91 4.50
C ALA A 45 9.01 10.41 3.76
N THR A 46 8.86 11.10 2.63
CA THR A 46 9.99 11.57 1.78
C THR A 46 10.97 12.49 2.52
N PRO A 47 10.53 13.50 3.29
CA PRO A 47 11.43 14.40 4.02
C PRO A 47 12.23 13.73 5.13
N PHE A 48 11.82 12.53 5.53
CA PHE A 48 12.42 11.77 6.61
C PHE A 48 13.30 10.61 6.09
N GLY A 49 13.42 10.44 4.77
CA GLY A 49 14.19 9.35 4.17
C GLY A 49 13.51 7.99 4.24
N CYS A 50 12.28 7.92 4.74
CA CYS A 50 11.50 6.68 4.90
C CYS A 50 10.59 6.39 3.70
N ALA A 51 10.66 7.22 2.65
CA ALA A 51 9.83 7.02 1.46
C ALA A 51 10.12 5.66 0.84
N ILE A 52 9.12 4.79 0.88
CA ILE A 52 9.11 3.52 0.18
C ILE A 52 9.42 3.79 -1.30
N ASN A 53 10.43 3.10 -1.83
CA ASN A 53 10.86 3.31 -3.21
C ASN A 53 9.68 3.07 -4.15
N GLN A 54 9.61 3.77 -5.29
CA GLN A 54 8.51 3.61 -6.25
C GLN A 54 8.29 2.13 -6.65
N ARG A 55 9.37 1.35 -6.71
CA ARG A 55 9.35 -0.10 -6.95
C ARG A 55 8.62 -0.90 -5.87
N GLU A 56 8.79 -0.52 -4.61
CA GLU A 56 8.15 -1.17 -3.47
C GLU A 56 6.67 -0.75 -3.37
N LYS A 57 6.34 0.52 -3.66
CA LYS A 57 4.94 0.96 -3.79
C LYS A 57 4.19 0.18 -4.89
N GLN A 58 4.84 -0.04 -6.02
CA GLN A 58 4.28 -0.90 -7.08
C GLN A 58 4.13 -2.35 -6.60
N ARG A 59 5.11 -2.91 -5.88
CA ARG A 59 5.03 -4.27 -5.32
C ARG A 59 3.82 -4.42 -4.39
N GLU A 60 3.64 -3.50 -3.45
CA GLU A 60 2.49 -3.52 -2.53
C GLU A 60 1.17 -3.40 -3.30
N LYS A 61 1.06 -2.46 -4.25
CA LYS A 61 -0.13 -2.32 -5.10
C LYS A 61 -0.44 -3.62 -5.86
N HIS A 62 0.58 -4.30 -6.38
CA HIS A 62 0.42 -5.59 -7.05
C HIS A 62 -0.01 -6.71 -6.09
N GLU A 63 0.51 -6.74 -4.86
CA GLU A 63 0.12 -7.70 -3.83
C GLU A 63 -1.34 -7.50 -3.38
N THR A 64 -1.74 -6.25 -3.12
CA THR A 64 -3.14 -5.91 -2.82
C THR A 64 -4.06 -6.31 -3.97
N HIS A 65 -3.67 -6.02 -5.21
CA HIS A 65 -4.45 -6.42 -6.39
C HIS A 65 -4.59 -7.94 -6.51
N ARG A 66 -3.51 -8.71 -6.33
CA ARG A 66 -3.56 -10.18 -6.31
C ARG A 66 -4.46 -10.74 -5.21
N SER A 67 -4.42 -10.12 -4.03
CA SER A 67 -5.29 -10.48 -2.91
C SER A 67 -6.77 -10.27 -3.25
N ASN A 68 -7.13 -9.13 -3.83
CA ASN A 68 -8.49 -8.83 -4.27
C ASN A 68 -8.98 -9.81 -5.34
N VAL A 69 -8.14 -10.13 -6.33
CA VAL A 69 -8.47 -11.13 -7.37
C VAL A 69 -8.78 -12.48 -6.73
N LYS A 70 -7.93 -12.94 -5.79
CA LYS A 70 -8.14 -14.21 -5.09
C LYS A 70 -9.46 -14.22 -4.31
N PHE A 71 -9.77 -13.13 -3.61
CA PHE A 71 -11.03 -12.96 -2.88
C PHE A 71 -12.24 -13.11 -3.81
N HIS A 72 -12.24 -12.43 -4.96
CA HIS A 72 -13.35 -12.52 -5.92
C HIS A 72 -13.48 -13.92 -6.54
N VAL A 73 -12.36 -14.52 -6.96
CA VAL A 73 -12.36 -15.89 -7.51
C VAL A 73 -12.95 -16.88 -6.50
N GLN A 74 -12.57 -16.76 -5.23
CA GLN A 74 -13.11 -17.63 -4.18
C GLN A 74 -14.61 -17.38 -3.95
N SER A 75 -15.04 -16.12 -3.87
CA SER A 75 -16.45 -15.77 -3.69
C SER A 75 -17.34 -16.30 -4.82
N PHE A 76 -16.91 -16.21 -6.08
CA PHE A 76 -17.66 -16.79 -7.20
C PHE A 76 -17.62 -18.32 -7.20
N SER A 77 -16.53 -18.93 -6.74
CA SER A 77 -16.49 -20.37 -6.54
C SER A 77 -17.51 -20.85 -5.52
N GLU A 78 -17.69 -20.11 -4.43
CA GLU A 78 -18.69 -20.38 -3.39
C GLU A 78 -20.14 -20.20 -3.90
N GLN A 79 -20.33 -19.37 -4.93
CA GLN A 79 -21.63 -19.19 -5.63
C GLN A 79 -21.92 -20.29 -6.66
N GLY A 80 -21.02 -21.28 -6.82
CA GLY A 80 -21.21 -22.42 -7.71
C GLY A 80 -20.52 -22.30 -9.07
N TYR A 81 -19.75 -21.24 -9.33
CA TYR A 81 -18.96 -21.15 -10.55
C TYR A 81 -17.70 -22.02 -10.44
N PRO A 82 -17.40 -22.89 -11.41
CA PRO A 82 -16.27 -23.77 -11.31
C PRO A 82 -14.93 -23.02 -11.47
N LEU A 83 -13.89 -23.49 -10.76
CA LEU A 83 -12.52 -23.00 -10.86
C LEU A 83 -11.78 -23.60 -12.07
N LEU A 84 -12.38 -23.46 -13.26
CA LEU A 84 -11.79 -23.94 -14.50
C LEU A 84 -10.93 -22.87 -15.15
N ASN A 85 -9.83 -23.27 -15.79
CA ASN A 85 -9.06 -22.36 -16.62
C ASN A 85 -9.89 -21.99 -17.86
N PRO A 86 -10.30 -20.72 -18.02
CA PRO A 86 -11.15 -20.31 -19.13
C PRO A 86 -10.47 -20.51 -20.50
N ASN A 87 -9.14 -20.57 -20.55
CA ASN A 87 -8.41 -20.84 -21.80
C ASN A 87 -8.62 -22.27 -22.31
N ASN A 88 -8.96 -23.22 -21.43
CA ASN A 88 -9.16 -24.62 -21.80
C ASN A 88 -10.62 -24.95 -22.10
N TYR A 89 -11.55 -24.11 -21.63
CA TYR A 89 -12.99 -24.32 -21.74
C TYR A 89 -13.70 -22.97 -22.01
N PRO A 90 -13.47 -22.35 -23.19
CA PRO A 90 -13.91 -20.99 -23.48
C PRO A 90 -15.43 -20.83 -23.50
N GLU A 91 -16.17 -21.89 -23.77
CA GLU A 91 -17.64 -21.94 -23.70
C GLU A 91 -18.21 -22.07 -22.28
N THR A 92 -17.38 -22.34 -21.27
CA THR A 92 -17.84 -22.51 -19.88
C THR A 92 -17.61 -21.26 -19.05
N GLU A 93 -18.64 -20.88 -18.29
CA GLU A 93 -18.53 -19.78 -17.35
C GLU A 93 -17.78 -20.22 -16.09
N SER A 94 -16.65 -19.56 -15.80
CA SER A 94 -15.79 -19.88 -14.65
C SER A 94 -15.72 -18.72 -13.65
N ALA A 95 -15.33 -19.02 -12.41
CA ALA A 95 -15.09 -17.99 -11.40
C ALA A 95 -14.02 -16.97 -11.85
N PHE A 96 -13.05 -17.42 -12.65
CA PHE A 96 -12.04 -16.55 -13.26
C PHE A 96 -12.64 -15.60 -14.31
N THR A 97 -13.57 -16.08 -15.14
CA THR A 97 -14.27 -15.26 -16.15
C THR A 97 -15.09 -14.15 -15.48
N LYS A 98 -15.89 -14.49 -14.46
CA LYS A 98 -16.68 -13.51 -13.68
C LYS A 98 -15.79 -12.48 -12.97
N THR A 99 -14.69 -12.94 -12.37
CA THR A 99 -13.73 -12.03 -11.72
C THR A 99 -13.08 -11.08 -12.73
N ALA A 100 -12.71 -11.59 -13.91
CA ALA A 100 -12.09 -10.76 -14.96
C ALA A 100 -13.04 -9.68 -15.47
N ASP A 101 -14.33 -9.98 -15.65
CA ASP A 101 -15.32 -8.98 -16.10
C ASP A 101 -15.60 -7.90 -15.05
N LEU A 102 -15.59 -8.26 -13.76
CA LEU A 102 -15.66 -7.29 -12.67
C LEU A 102 -14.46 -6.34 -12.69
N LEU A 103 -13.25 -6.86 -12.91
CA LEU A 103 -12.04 -6.04 -12.93
C LEU A 103 -11.98 -5.08 -14.12
N LYS A 104 -12.59 -5.43 -15.26
CA LYS A 104 -12.69 -4.55 -16.44
C LYS A 104 -13.62 -3.35 -16.23
N THR A 105 -14.62 -3.46 -15.36
CA THR A 105 -15.60 -2.39 -15.12
C THR A 105 -15.15 -1.37 -14.08
N VAL A 106 -14.07 -1.66 -13.33
CA VAL A 106 -13.51 -0.79 -12.29
C VAL A 106 -12.38 0.13 -12.81
N THR A 107 -11.96 -0.05 -14.07
CA THR A 107 -10.97 0.79 -14.79
C THR A 107 -11.65 1.70 -15.80
#